data_AF-A0A1X4IZD7-F1
#
_entry.id   AF-A0A1X4IZD7-F1
#
_cell.length_a   1.000
_cell.length_b   1.000
_cell.length_c   1.000
_cell.angle_alpha   90.00
_cell.angle_beta   90.00
_cell.angle_gamma   90.00
#
_symmetry.space_group_name_H-M   'P 1'
#
loop_
_entity.id
_entity.type
_entity.pdbx_description
1 polymer ?
#
loop_
_entity_poly.entity_id
_entity_poly.type
_entity_poly.pdbx_seq_one_letter_code
_entity_poly.pdbx_strand_id
1 'polypeptide(L)'
;MNPSRRSTQHCRLDGKNLIPVLQSDTHQREVAIFGMFGSPANVTDGRYVYFNSPEDMRAVGLYEYTLMPMRREKLFTREEFDGAELIRDFTHTAGYPVLKIPALKNAAGQPCGHASQGPYADTTRRLFDLESDPAQNNPIEDRAVIARLVQSTSAVRAANETPPEAFTRLGIAAPTDQ
;
A
#
# COMPACT_ATOMS: atom_id res chain seq x y z
N MET A 1 -26.18 20.71 30.76
CA MET A 1 -25.12 19.95 30.05
C MET A 1 -25.43 19.99 28.56
N ASN A 2 -24.63 20.74 27.80
CA ASN A 2 -24.82 20.92 26.36
C ASN A 2 -24.30 19.66 25.66
N PRO A 3 -25.09 18.91 24.89
CA PRO A 3 -24.57 17.81 24.10
C PRO A 3 -23.72 18.44 22.99
N SER A 4 -22.40 18.46 23.18
CA SER A 4 -21.47 18.84 22.13
C SER A 4 -21.80 17.95 20.93
N ARG A 5 -22.21 18.59 19.83
CA ARG A 5 -22.33 17.93 18.53
C ARG A 5 -20.96 17.33 18.25
N ARG A 6 -20.81 16.02 18.43
CA ARG A 6 -19.63 15.31 17.92
C ARG A 6 -19.65 15.58 16.43
N SER A 7 -18.66 16.33 15.96
CA SER A 7 -18.37 16.45 14.54
C SER A 7 -18.29 15.02 14.02
N THR A 8 -19.26 14.61 13.20
CA THR A 8 -19.19 13.35 12.48
C THR A 8 -18.09 13.52 11.45
N GLN A 9 -16.86 13.17 11.85
CA GLN A 9 -15.76 13.04 10.92
C GLN A 9 -16.10 11.86 10.02
N HIS A 10 -16.56 12.16 8.81
CA HIS A 10 -16.96 11.15 7.84
C HIS A 10 -15.70 10.40 7.40
N CYS A 11 -15.76 9.06 7.40
CA CYS A 11 -14.72 8.22 6.82
C CYS A 11 -14.47 8.67 5.37
N ARG A 12 -13.26 9.16 5.10
CA ARG A 12 -12.86 9.64 3.78
C ARG A 12 -12.34 8.46 2.97
N LEU A 13 -13.13 8.04 1.99
CA LEU A 13 -12.71 7.07 0.97
C LEU A 13 -12.25 7.83 -0.28
N ASP A 14 -11.20 7.36 -0.94
CA ASP A 14 -10.63 7.97 -2.15
C ASP A 14 -11.13 7.29 -3.45
N GLY A 15 -12.13 6.41 -3.34
CA GLY A 15 -12.78 5.71 -4.44
C GLY A 15 -13.41 6.68 -5.45
N LYS A 16 -13.30 6.35 -6.74
CA LYS A 16 -13.87 7.12 -7.86
C LYS A 16 -14.79 6.22 -8.67
N ASN A 17 -15.85 6.80 -9.22
CA ASN A 17 -16.81 6.09 -10.06
C ASN A 17 -16.11 5.57 -11.32
N LEU A 18 -16.21 4.27 -11.60
CA LEU A 18 -15.60 3.67 -12.79
C LEU A 18 -16.44 3.83 -14.06
N ILE A 19 -17.72 4.20 -13.96
CA ILE A 19 -18.61 4.33 -15.13
C ILE A 19 -18.04 5.26 -16.21
N PRO A 20 -17.48 6.46 -15.90
CA PRO A 20 -16.90 7.32 -16.93
C PRO A 20 -15.64 6.72 -17.60
N VAL A 21 -14.87 5.91 -16.85
CA VAL A 21 -13.73 5.16 -17.42
C VAL A 21 -14.26 4.14 -18.43
N LEU A 22 -15.26 3.35 -18.05
CA LEU A 22 -15.83 2.30 -18.90
C LEU A 22 -16.56 2.84 -20.14
N GLN A 23 -17.16 4.03 -20.05
CA GLN A 23 -17.95 4.61 -21.13
C GLN A 23 -17.13 5.41 -22.14
N SER A 24 -15.99 5.97 -21.73
CA SER A 24 -15.30 7.01 -22.51
C SER A 24 -13.80 7.11 -22.26
N ASP A 25 -13.20 6.10 -21.61
CA ASP A 25 -11.79 6.12 -21.18
C ASP A 25 -11.40 7.40 -20.43
N THR A 26 -12.36 7.97 -19.69
CA THR A 26 -12.14 9.21 -18.95
C THR A 26 -11.02 8.99 -17.93
N HIS A 27 -9.95 9.75 -18.06
CA HIS A 27 -8.83 9.73 -17.12
C HIS A 27 -9.24 10.34 -15.78
N GLN A 28 -9.24 9.52 -14.72
CA GLN A 28 -9.71 9.95 -13.39
C GLN A 28 -8.63 9.95 -12.30
N ARG A 29 -7.46 9.39 -12.53
CA ARG A 29 -6.37 9.33 -11.54
C ARG A 29 -5.04 9.52 -12.23
N GLU A 30 -4.16 10.29 -11.62
CA GLU A 30 -2.79 10.46 -12.11
C GLU A 30 -2.00 9.15 -12.10
N VAL A 31 -2.14 8.38 -11.01
CA VAL A 31 -1.54 7.05 -10.89
C VAL A 31 -2.48 6.08 -10.18
N ALA A 32 -2.32 4.79 -10.48
CA ALA A 32 -2.88 3.68 -9.73
C ALA A 32 -1.75 2.88 -9.07
N ILE A 33 -1.90 2.60 -7.77
CA ILE A 33 -0.98 1.76 -7.01
C ILE A 33 -1.60 0.37 -6.88
N PHE A 34 -0.82 -0.68 -7.11
CA PHE A 34 -1.29 -2.07 -7.03
C PHE A 34 -0.22 -3.00 -6.47
N GLY A 35 -0.65 -4.14 -5.92
CA GLY A 35 0.24 -5.12 -5.31
C GLY A 35 -0.50 -5.99 -4.30
N MET A 36 0.26 -6.73 -3.51
CA MET A 36 -0.22 -7.50 -2.38
C MET A 36 0.34 -6.92 -1.07
N PHE A 37 -0.32 -7.19 0.05
CA PHE A 37 0.18 -6.77 1.36
C PHE A 37 1.61 -7.29 1.59
N GLY A 38 2.51 -6.40 2.01
CA GLY A 38 3.92 -6.71 2.27
C GLY A 38 4.80 -6.97 1.04
N SER A 39 4.21 -7.04 -0.17
CA SER A 39 4.91 -7.28 -1.43
C SER A 39 5.41 -5.97 -2.07
N PRO A 40 6.03 -6.03 -3.28
CA PRO A 40 6.21 -4.85 -4.11
C PRO A 40 4.92 -4.05 -4.26
N ALA A 41 5.05 -2.72 -4.26
CA ALA A 41 3.95 -1.79 -4.47
C ALA A 41 4.16 -1.07 -5.80
N ASN A 42 3.58 -1.66 -6.84
CA ASN A 42 3.75 -1.20 -8.20
C ASN A 42 2.87 0.01 -8.48
N VAL A 43 3.24 0.79 -9.48
CA VAL A 43 2.51 2.00 -9.87
C VAL A 43 2.40 2.09 -11.38
N THR A 44 1.27 2.61 -11.86
CA THR A 44 1.06 2.94 -13.27
C THR A 44 0.32 4.25 -13.45
N ASP A 45 0.63 4.97 -14.52
CA ASP A 45 -0.12 6.14 -15.01
C ASP A 45 -0.94 5.81 -16.28
N GLY A 46 -1.07 4.53 -16.63
CA GLY A 46 -1.75 4.06 -17.84
C GLY A 46 -0.83 3.87 -19.05
N ARG A 47 0.30 4.59 -19.13
CA ARG A 47 1.33 4.36 -20.15
C ARG A 47 2.51 3.57 -19.59
N TYR A 48 3.04 4.01 -18.46
CA TYR A 48 4.17 3.36 -17.82
C TYR A 48 3.73 2.50 -16.66
N VAL A 49 4.42 1.39 -16.43
CA VAL A 49 4.28 0.56 -15.22
C VAL A 49 5.65 0.46 -14.57
N TYR A 50 5.73 0.87 -13.31
CA TYR A 50 6.92 0.71 -12.49
C TYR A 50 6.67 -0.31 -11.39
N PHE A 51 7.42 -1.41 -11.45
CA PHE A 51 7.47 -2.42 -10.40
C PHE A 51 8.41 -1.93 -9.31
N ASN A 52 7.84 -1.45 -8.21
CA ASN A 52 8.62 -0.92 -7.09
C ASN A 52 8.67 -1.93 -5.94
N SER A 53 9.73 -2.72 -5.92
CA SER A 53 10.01 -3.67 -4.85
C SER A 53 10.83 -3.01 -3.73
N PRO A 54 10.59 -3.39 -2.46
CA PRO A 54 11.51 -3.14 -1.35
C PRO A 54 12.92 -3.67 -1.63
N GLU A 55 13.95 -3.01 -1.10
CA GLU A 55 15.33 -3.52 -1.13
C GLU A 55 15.50 -4.72 -0.19
N ASP A 56 14.84 -4.67 0.97
CA ASP A 56 14.72 -5.81 1.89
C ASP A 56 13.28 -6.32 1.90
N MET A 57 13.11 -7.54 1.41
CA MET A 57 11.82 -8.21 1.39
C MET A 57 11.39 -8.76 2.74
N ARG A 58 12.23 -8.77 3.77
CA ARG A 58 11.86 -9.19 5.13
C ARG A 58 10.81 -8.28 5.73
N ALA A 59 9.91 -8.78 6.56
CA ALA A 59 8.80 -8.04 7.19
C ALA A 59 9.23 -7.05 8.30
N VAL A 60 10.43 -6.47 8.22
CA VAL A 60 10.95 -5.55 9.23
C VAL A 60 10.09 -4.28 9.24
N GLY A 61 9.49 -3.98 10.41
CA GLY A 61 8.63 -2.82 10.57
C GLY A 61 7.34 -2.88 9.75
N LEU A 62 6.84 -4.06 9.36
CA LEU A 62 5.57 -4.20 8.65
C LEU A 62 4.46 -4.59 9.65
N TYR A 63 3.31 -3.93 9.54
CA TYR A 63 2.17 -4.13 10.44
C TYR A 63 0.85 -4.28 9.67
N GLU A 64 -0.06 -5.04 10.25
CA GLU A 64 -1.47 -5.11 9.87
C GLU A 64 -2.30 -4.23 10.80
N TYR A 65 -3.26 -3.52 10.22
CA TYR A 65 -4.13 -2.57 10.92
C TYR A 65 -5.57 -3.04 10.82
N THR A 66 -6.14 -3.54 11.91
CA THR A 66 -7.47 -4.17 11.88
C THR A 66 -8.22 -4.06 13.19
N LEU A 67 -9.55 -4.03 13.12
CA LEU A 67 -10.44 -4.29 14.27
C LEU A 67 -10.94 -5.74 14.31
N MET A 68 -10.61 -6.51 13.28
CA MET A 68 -10.98 -7.91 13.13
C MET A 68 -9.72 -8.74 12.85
N PRO A 69 -9.06 -9.30 13.88
CA PRO A 69 -7.79 -10.01 13.75
C PRO A 69 -8.00 -11.40 13.11
N MET A 70 -8.17 -11.42 11.80
CA MET A 70 -8.25 -12.61 10.96
C MET A 70 -7.47 -12.43 9.67
N ARG A 71 -6.90 -13.52 9.19
CA ARG A 71 -6.34 -13.65 7.84
C ARG A 71 -7.17 -14.70 7.11
N ARG A 72 -7.85 -14.27 6.04
CA ARG A 72 -8.79 -15.09 5.27
C ARG A 72 -9.85 -15.76 6.18
N GLU A 73 -9.90 -17.08 6.26
CA GLU A 73 -10.85 -17.84 7.05
C GLU A 73 -10.41 -18.15 8.49
N LYS A 74 -9.22 -17.68 8.93
CA LYS A 74 -8.65 -18.01 10.25
C LYS A 74 -8.46 -16.78 11.13
N LEU A 75 -8.83 -16.92 12.40
CA LEU A 75 -8.47 -15.97 13.45
C LEU A 75 -6.95 -16.02 13.69
N PHE A 76 -6.40 -14.91 14.18
CA PHE A 76 -5.01 -14.87 14.60
C PHE A 76 -4.78 -15.78 15.81
N THR A 77 -3.62 -16.42 15.88
CA THR A 77 -3.19 -17.16 17.08
C THR A 77 -2.76 -16.20 18.18
N ARG A 78 -2.63 -16.69 19.41
CA ARG A 78 -2.19 -15.89 20.55
C ARG A 78 -0.83 -15.24 20.31
N GLU A 79 0.09 -15.98 19.71
CA GLU A 79 1.47 -15.57 19.44
C GLU A 79 1.55 -14.45 18.40
N GLU A 80 0.58 -14.38 17.47
CA GLU A 80 0.52 -13.30 16.48
C GLU A 80 0.16 -11.94 17.11
N PHE A 81 -0.37 -11.91 18.35
CA PHE A 81 -0.60 -10.67 19.09
C PHE A 81 0.65 -10.18 19.86
N ASP A 82 1.76 -10.91 19.84
CA ASP A 82 2.98 -10.46 20.50
C ASP A 82 3.50 -9.17 19.82
N GLY A 83 3.53 -8.07 20.58
CA GLY A 83 3.86 -6.74 20.07
C GLY A 83 2.69 -6.00 19.41
N ALA A 84 1.45 -6.47 19.60
CA ALA A 84 0.26 -5.74 19.17
C ALA A 84 -0.01 -4.50 20.03
N GLU A 85 -0.42 -3.42 19.38
CA GLU A 85 -0.77 -2.15 20.02
C GLU A 85 -2.16 -1.68 19.57
N LEU A 86 -2.87 -0.97 20.43
CA LEU A 86 -4.14 -0.33 20.07
C LEU A 86 -3.88 1.16 19.78
N ILE A 87 -4.03 1.58 18.52
CA ILE A 87 -3.68 2.93 18.06
C ILE A 87 -4.90 3.71 17.55
N ARG A 88 -4.76 5.04 17.37
CA ARG A 88 -5.83 5.95 16.90
C ARG A 88 -5.34 6.95 15.85
N ASP A 89 -4.26 6.61 15.16
CA ASP A 89 -3.46 7.58 14.40
C ASP A 89 -4.09 7.91 13.02
N PHE A 90 -5.08 7.12 12.59
CA PHE A 90 -5.76 7.27 11.31
C PHE A 90 -7.03 8.12 11.44
N THR A 91 -7.18 9.15 10.61
CA THR A 91 -8.40 9.96 10.61
C THR A 91 -9.55 9.26 9.88
N HIS A 92 -9.23 8.39 8.90
CA HIS A 92 -10.22 7.63 8.14
C HIS A 92 -10.95 6.56 8.96
N THR A 93 -10.45 6.20 10.14
CA THR A 93 -11.14 5.28 11.07
C THR A 93 -12.22 5.97 11.89
N ALA A 94 -12.54 7.24 11.62
CA ALA A 94 -13.57 8.02 12.33
C ALA A 94 -13.40 8.01 13.86
N GLY A 95 -12.14 7.96 14.32
CA GLY A 95 -11.78 7.91 15.73
C GLY A 95 -11.97 6.55 16.38
N TYR A 96 -12.39 5.51 15.67
CA TYR A 96 -12.31 4.14 16.19
C TYR A 96 -10.84 3.70 16.25
N PRO A 97 -10.41 3.06 17.35
CA PRO A 97 -9.06 2.55 17.42
C PRO A 97 -8.91 1.34 16.50
N VAL A 98 -7.68 1.00 16.12
CA VAL A 98 -7.36 -0.24 15.40
C VAL A 98 -6.19 -0.95 16.07
N LEU A 99 -6.14 -2.27 15.96
CA LEU A 99 -4.96 -3.03 16.35
C LEU A 99 -3.88 -2.85 15.29
N LYS A 100 -2.69 -2.41 15.71
CA LYS A 100 -1.43 -2.46 14.96
C LYS A 100 -0.72 -3.74 15.37
N ILE A 101 -0.65 -4.71 14.47
CA ILE A 101 -0.12 -6.06 14.76
C ILE A 101 1.06 -6.33 13.84
N PRO A 102 2.21 -6.83 14.35
CA PRO A 102 3.33 -7.22 13.49
C PRO A 102 2.88 -8.19 12.39
N ALA A 103 3.32 -7.95 11.16
CA ALA A 103 2.94 -8.79 10.03
C ALA A 103 3.47 -10.22 10.19
N LEU A 104 2.64 -11.20 9.81
CA LEU A 104 3.07 -12.59 9.74
C LEU A 104 4.20 -12.75 8.71
N LYS A 105 5.18 -13.57 9.06
CA LYS A 105 6.35 -13.85 8.22
C LYS A 105 6.56 -15.34 7.99
N ASN A 106 7.05 -15.68 6.81
CA ASN A 106 7.45 -17.05 6.48
C ASN A 106 8.85 -17.37 7.06
N ALA A 107 9.34 -18.59 6.82
CA ALA A 107 10.65 -19.04 7.30
C ALA A 107 11.84 -18.21 6.76
N ALA A 108 11.67 -17.54 5.61
CA ALA A 108 12.65 -16.61 5.06
C ALA A 108 12.54 -15.19 5.64
N GLY A 109 11.63 -14.98 6.60
CA GLY A 109 11.36 -13.68 7.22
C GLY A 109 10.56 -12.71 6.33
N GLN A 110 10.06 -13.15 5.18
CA GLN A 110 9.27 -12.32 4.26
C GLN A 110 7.80 -12.29 4.70
N PRO A 111 7.06 -11.19 4.44
CA PRO A 111 5.64 -11.09 4.72
C PRO A 111 4.86 -12.21 4.03
N CYS A 112 3.86 -12.75 4.71
CA CYS A 112 2.92 -13.68 4.10
C CYS A 112 1.49 -13.45 4.59
N GLY A 113 0.52 -13.62 3.69
CA GLY A 113 -0.89 -13.60 4.06
C GLY A 113 -1.35 -14.89 4.75
N HIS A 114 -0.51 -15.94 4.72
CA HIS A 114 -0.73 -17.21 5.41
C HIS A 114 0.58 -17.99 5.54
N ALA A 115 0.65 -18.90 6.51
CA ALA A 115 1.85 -19.68 6.84
C ALA A 115 2.43 -20.51 5.67
N SER A 116 1.62 -20.89 4.68
CA SER A 116 2.06 -21.69 3.53
C SER A 116 2.40 -20.88 2.26
N GLN A 117 2.44 -19.55 2.34
CA GLN A 117 2.89 -18.74 1.20
C GLN A 117 4.39 -18.93 0.99
N GLY A 118 4.76 -19.35 -0.22
CA GLY A 118 6.15 -19.45 -0.64
C GLY A 118 6.86 -18.09 -0.69
N PRO A 119 8.19 -18.07 -0.85
CA PRO A 119 8.94 -16.82 -0.95
C PRO A 119 8.60 -16.05 -2.23
N TYR A 120 8.81 -14.73 -2.20
CA TYR A 120 8.73 -13.91 -3.40
C TYR A 120 9.91 -14.22 -4.33
N ALA A 121 9.63 -14.69 -5.55
CA ALA A 121 10.63 -15.18 -6.49
C ALA A 121 11.34 -14.07 -7.29
N ASP A 122 10.61 -13.08 -7.79
CA ASP A 122 11.16 -11.90 -8.45
C ASP A 122 10.78 -10.63 -7.67
N THR A 123 11.78 -9.88 -7.27
CA THR A 123 11.67 -8.62 -6.51
C THR A 123 12.48 -7.52 -7.18
N THR A 124 12.79 -7.69 -8.47
CA THR A 124 13.56 -6.74 -9.24
C THR A 124 12.71 -5.52 -9.57
N ARG A 125 13.27 -4.31 -9.38
CA ARG A 125 12.64 -3.07 -9.83
C ARG A 125 12.72 -2.98 -11.35
N ARG A 126 11.60 -2.70 -12.03
CA ARG A 126 11.53 -2.64 -13.50
C ARG A 126 10.54 -1.57 -13.94
N LEU A 127 10.89 -0.83 -14.98
CA LEU A 127 9.97 0.10 -15.67
C LEU A 127 9.63 -0.46 -17.04
N PHE A 128 8.37 -0.39 -17.43
CA PHE A 128 7.89 -0.77 -18.76
C PHE A 128 7.08 0.38 -19.38
N ASP A 129 7.22 0.58 -20.68
CA ASP A 129 6.34 1.45 -21.48
C ASP A 129 5.30 0.58 -22.19
N LEU A 130 4.06 0.59 -21.70
CA LEU A 130 2.96 -0.22 -22.22
C LEU A 130 2.54 0.20 -23.64
N GLU A 131 2.88 1.39 -24.10
CA GLU A 131 2.59 1.82 -25.47
C GLU A 131 3.44 1.02 -26.48
N SER A 132 4.72 0.82 -26.18
CA SER A 132 5.64 0.04 -27.02
C SER A 132 5.76 -1.44 -26.63
N ASP A 133 5.47 -1.76 -25.37
CA ASP A 133 5.61 -3.10 -24.78
C ASP A 133 4.41 -3.45 -23.87
N PRO A 134 3.21 -3.65 -24.45
CA PRO A 134 2.01 -3.99 -23.67
C PRO A 134 2.17 -5.28 -22.84
N ALA A 135 3.05 -6.18 -23.28
CA ALA A 135 3.31 -7.46 -22.64
C ALA A 135 4.36 -7.39 -21.52
N GLN A 136 5.00 -6.23 -21.29
CA GLN A 136 6.00 -6.01 -20.23
C GLN A 136 7.19 -6.98 -20.32
N ASN A 137 7.67 -7.24 -21.53
CA ASN A 137 8.80 -8.15 -21.78
C ASN A 137 10.16 -7.43 -21.78
N ASN A 138 10.18 -6.14 -22.08
CA ASN A 138 11.38 -5.37 -22.37
C ASN A 138 11.47 -4.17 -21.39
N PRO A 139 12.06 -4.37 -20.21
CA PRO A 139 12.19 -3.28 -19.25
C PRO A 139 13.09 -2.17 -19.81
N ILE A 140 12.75 -0.92 -19.49
CA ILE A 140 13.49 0.27 -19.89
C ILE A 140 14.11 0.96 -18.67
N GLU A 141 15.13 1.78 -18.92
CA GLU A 141 15.72 2.66 -17.91
C GLU A 141 15.43 4.12 -18.24
N ASP A 142 14.42 4.68 -17.58
CA ASP A 142 14.12 6.11 -17.64
C ASP A 142 13.99 6.67 -16.22
N ARG A 143 15.03 7.37 -15.76
CA ARG A 143 15.08 7.91 -14.41
C ARG A 143 14.05 9.02 -14.19
N ALA A 144 13.70 9.79 -15.22
CA ALA A 144 12.73 10.87 -15.10
C ALA A 144 11.32 10.31 -14.91
N VAL A 145 10.97 9.26 -15.67
CA VAL A 145 9.70 8.55 -15.50
C VAL A 145 9.62 7.87 -14.14
N ILE A 146 10.67 7.16 -13.71
CA ILE A 146 10.71 6.53 -12.38
C ILE A 146 10.51 7.57 -11.28
N ALA A 147 11.26 8.67 -11.33
CA ALA A 147 11.17 9.73 -10.31
C ALA A 147 9.76 10.34 -10.24
N ARG A 148 9.13 10.61 -11.39
CA ARG A 148 7.75 11.10 -11.44
C ARG A 148 6.77 10.11 -10.83
N LEU A 149 6.82 8.83 -11.23
CA LEU A 149 5.92 7.80 -10.71
C LEU A 149 6.09 7.57 -9.20
N VAL A 150 7.33 7.61 -8.70
CA VAL A 150 7.64 7.51 -7.27
C VAL A 150 7.11 8.73 -6.51
N GLN A 151 7.24 9.93 -7.06
CA GLN A 151 6.69 11.15 -6.48
C GLN A 151 5.16 11.11 -6.39
N SER A 152 4.47 10.75 -7.49
CA SER A 152 3.02 10.60 -7.50
C SER A 152 2.55 9.51 -6.54
N THR A 153 3.29 8.40 -6.43
CA THR A 153 3.06 7.34 -5.42
C THR A 153 3.14 7.90 -4.01
N SER A 154 4.15 8.71 -3.71
CA SER A 154 4.34 9.33 -2.40
C SER A 154 3.15 10.22 -2.02
N ALA A 155 2.69 11.06 -2.96
CA ALA A 155 1.53 11.93 -2.75
C ALA A 155 0.23 11.13 -2.49
N VAL A 156 -0.03 10.10 -3.29
CA VAL A 156 -1.23 9.24 -3.11
C VAL A 156 -1.18 8.50 -1.78
N ARG A 157 0.00 8.02 -1.36
CA ARG A 157 0.19 7.34 -0.08
C ARG A 157 -0.04 8.26 1.12
N ALA A 158 0.48 9.47 1.06
CA ALA A 158 0.28 10.45 2.12
C ALA A 158 -1.19 10.87 2.23
N ALA A 159 -1.87 11.06 1.09
CA ALA A 159 -3.31 11.35 1.06
C ALA A 159 -4.17 10.21 1.66
N ASN A 160 -3.63 8.99 1.71
CA ASN A 160 -4.24 7.80 2.32
C ASN A 160 -3.66 7.46 3.70
N GLU A 161 -2.94 8.39 4.34
CA GLU A 161 -2.39 8.22 5.70
C GLU A 161 -1.54 6.96 5.86
N THR A 162 -0.80 6.59 4.80
CA THR A 162 0.12 5.45 4.85
C THR A 162 1.10 5.63 6.02
N PRO A 163 1.30 4.62 6.88
CA PRO A 163 2.25 4.72 7.99
C PRO A 163 3.69 4.96 7.52
N PRO A 164 4.52 5.71 8.28
CA PRO A 164 5.90 6.05 7.90
C PRO A 164 6.76 4.82 7.52
N GLU A 165 6.60 3.71 8.23
CA GLU A 165 7.33 2.46 7.97
C GLU A 165 7.14 1.93 6.53
N ALA A 166 5.99 2.15 5.91
CA ALA A 166 5.71 1.68 4.57
C ALA A 166 6.44 2.51 3.50
N PHE A 167 6.70 3.80 3.77
CA PHE A 167 7.56 4.63 2.93
C PHE A 167 9.01 4.17 3.00
N THR A 168 9.53 3.99 4.23
CA THR A 168 10.88 3.48 4.47
C THR A 168 11.10 2.13 3.79
N ARG A 169 10.15 1.20 3.93
CA ARG A 169 10.22 -0.12 3.29
C ARG A 169 10.39 -0.06 1.78
N LEU A 170 9.71 0.87 1.11
CA LEU A 170 9.74 1.00 -0.35
C LEU A 170 10.88 1.88 -0.85
N GLY A 171 11.66 2.50 0.04
CA GLY A 171 12.68 3.47 -0.33
C GLY A 171 12.11 4.75 -0.95
N ILE A 172 10.88 5.13 -0.57
CA ILE A 172 10.20 6.33 -1.05
C ILE A 172 10.28 7.40 0.02
N ALA A 173 10.66 8.63 -0.33
CA ALA A 173 10.60 9.75 0.59
C ALA A 173 9.12 10.09 0.87
N ALA A 174 8.74 10.16 2.15
CA ALA A 174 7.45 10.72 2.53
C ALA A 174 7.37 12.19 2.09
N PRO A 175 6.21 12.72 1.69
CA PRO A 175 6.08 14.13 1.40
C PRO A 175 6.41 14.92 2.67
N THR A 176 7.32 15.89 2.55
CA THR A 176 7.51 16.87 3.62
C THR A 176 6.26 17.72 3.68
N ASP A 177 5.63 17.82 4.85
CA ASP A 177 4.53 18.76 5.07
C ASP A 177 4.96 20.16 4.59
N GLN A 178 4.24 20.71 3.61
CA GLN A 178 4.35 22.11 3.18
C GLN A 178 3.35 22.97 3.95
#